data_AF-A0A2V2N3B0-F1
#
_entry.id   AF-A0A2V2N3B0-F1
#
_cell.length_a   1.000
_cell.length_b   1.000
_cell.length_c   1.000
_cell.angle_alpha   90.00
_cell.angle_beta   90.00
_cell.angle_gamma   90.00
#
_symmetry.space_group_name_H-M   'P 1'
#
loop_
_entity.id
_entity.type
_entity.pdbx_description
1 polymer ?
#
loop_
_entity_poly.entity_id
_entity_poly.type
_entity_poly.pdbx_seq_one_letter_code
_entity_poly.pdbx_strand_id
1 'polypeptide(L)'
;MALRIGCAAAPGQAQENKTGSWRVFKPVYDHEKCTGCSMCQLVCPEGCVHPQDKKFAPDYDFCKGCGLCAAECPVSAITMIKEEK
;
A
#
# COMPACT_ATOMS: atom_id res chain seq x y z
N MET A 1 18.97 -5.67 2.98
CA MET A 1 20.24 -5.01 2.62
C MET A 1 20.18 -3.58 3.14
N ALA A 2 21.00 -3.23 4.14
CA ALA A 2 20.95 -1.90 4.75
C ALA A 2 21.54 -0.86 3.78
N LEU A 3 20.71 0.06 3.31
CA LEU A 3 21.16 1.20 2.50
C LEU A 3 22.03 2.10 3.39
N ARG A 4 23.32 2.27 3.05
CA ARG A 4 24.22 3.20 3.75
C ARG A 4 24.01 4.63 3.21
N ILE A 5 24.33 5.65 4.02
CA ILE A 5 24.36 7.05 3.57
C ILE A 5 25.31 7.16 2.37
N GLY A 6 24.82 7.69 1.25
CA GLY A 6 25.54 7.72 -0.04
C GLY A 6 25.27 6.53 -0.96
N CYS A 7 24.34 5.64 -0.62
CA CYS A 7 23.89 4.59 -1.52
C CYS A 7 23.09 5.20 -2.69
N ALA A 8 23.71 5.23 -3.87
CA ALA A 8 23.01 5.39 -5.13
C ALA A 8 22.53 4.00 -5.58
N ALA A 9 21.22 3.80 -5.67
CA ALA A 9 20.67 2.68 -6.42
C ALA A 9 20.82 2.98 -7.92
N ALA A 10 21.12 1.95 -8.72
CA ALA A 10 21.07 2.10 -10.17
C ALA A 10 19.65 2.53 -10.58
N PRO A 11 19.49 3.39 -11.61
CA PRO A 11 18.16 3.65 -12.15
C PRO A 11 17.54 2.32 -12.60
N GLY A 12 16.30 2.08 -12.19
CA GLY A 12 15.57 0.84 -12.45
C GLY A 12 14.10 1.12 -12.71
N GLN A 13 13.38 0.16 -13.26
CA GLN A 13 11.95 0.30 -13.53
C GLN A 13 11.15 0.30 -12.22
N ALA A 14 9.93 0.84 -12.26
CA ALA A 14 9.03 0.84 -11.10
C ALA A 14 8.76 -0.59 -10.56
N GLN A 15 8.81 -1.60 -11.43
CA GLN A 15 8.66 -3.00 -11.06
C GLN A 15 9.86 -3.58 -10.31
N GLU A 16 11.07 -3.03 -10.51
CA GLU A 16 12.30 -3.49 -9.86
C GLU A 16 12.53 -2.76 -8.52
N ASN A 17 12.12 -1.50 -8.46
CA ASN A 17 12.34 -0.64 -7.29
C ASN A 17 11.23 -0.81 -6.25
N LYS A 18 11.41 -1.78 -5.34
CA LYS A 18 10.49 -2.02 -4.21
C LYS A 18 10.46 -0.84 -3.23
N THR A 19 9.36 -0.10 -3.22
CA THR A 19 9.16 1.12 -2.42
C THR A 19 8.52 0.87 -1.05
N GLY A 20 8.19 -0.37 -0.72
CA GLY A 20 7.52 -0.74 0.54
C GLY A 20 8.27 -0.33 1.80
N SER A 21 9.59 -0.19 1.72
CA SER A 21 10.41 0.29 2.83
C SER A 21 10.15 1.74 3.23
N TRP A 22 9.43 2.53 2.42
CA TRP A 22 9.18 3.96 2.66
C TRP A 22 8.06 4.22 3.67
N ARG A 23 7.29 3.18 4.03
CA ARG A 23 6.17 3.30 4.97
C ARG A 23 6.64 3.67 6.38
N VAL A 24 5.91 4.64 6.96
CA VAL A 24 5.82 4.85 8.41
C VAL A 24 4.54 4.23 8.97
N PHE A 25 3.45 4.27 8.19
CA PHE A 25 2.17 3.64 8.51
C PHE A 25 1.79 2.67 7.38
N LYS A 26 1.04 1.62 7.70
CA LYS A 26 0.46 0.68 6.73
C LYS A 26 -1.06 0.61 6.84
N PRO A 27 -1.78 0.49 5.71
CA PRO A 27 -3.21 0.24 5.74
C PRO A 27 -3.49 -1.22 6.12
N VAL A 28 -4.41 -1.45 7.04
CA VAL A 28 -4.95 -2.77 7.41
C VAL A 28 -6.41 -2.81 6.99
N TYR A 29 -6.76 -3.81 6.19
CA TYR A 29 -8.09 -3.94 5.59
C TYR A 29 -8.95 -4.85 6.49
N ASP A 30 -10.10 -4.32 6.92
CA ASP A 30 -11.18 -5.08 7.54
C ASP A 30 -12.04 -5.69 6.43
N HIS A 31 -11.82 -6.97 6.20
CA HIS A 31 -12.48 -7.70 5.13
C HIS A 31 -13.97 -7.95 5.44
N GLU A 32 -14.43 -7.84 6.68
CA GLU A 32 -15.85 -8.03 7.02
C GLU A 32 -16.69 -6.80 6.64
N LYS A 33 -16.10 -5.61 6.74
CA LYS A 33 -16.76 -4.34 6.34
C LYS A 33 -16.64 -4.04 4.85
N CYS A 34 -15.67 -4.62 4.16
CA CYS A 34 -15.39 -4.34 2.76
C CYS A 34 -16.56 -4.77 1.85
N THR A 35 -17.06 -3.84 1.04
CA THR A 35 -18.17 -4.08 0.08
C THR A 35 -17.71 -4.47 -1.32
N GLY A 36 -16.40 -4.49 -1.59
CA GLY A 36 -15.87 -4.82 -2.91
C GLY A 36 -16.02 -3.69 -3.95
N CYS A 37 -16.20 -2.43 -3.53
CA CYS A 37 -16.46 -1.29 -4.43
C CYS A 37 -15.27 -0.80 -5.30
N SER A 38 -14.08 -1.39 -5.15
CA SER A 38 -12.86 -1.05 -5.90
C SER A 38 -12.29 0.38 -5.72
N MET A 39 -12.89 1.22 -4.87
CA MET A 39 -12.42 2.61 -4.69
C MET A 39 -10.95 2.68 -4.28
N CYS A 40 -10.54 1.86 -3.30
CA CYS A 40 -9.16 1.79 -2.84
C CYS A 40 -8.15 1.38 -3.93
N GLN A 41 -8.57 0.61 -4.94
CA GLN A 41 -7.75 0.26 -6.09
C GLN A 41 -7.63 1.44 -7.06
N LEU A 42 -8.74 2.12 -7.37
CA LEU A 42 -8.77 3.23 -8.31
C LEU A 42 -7.94 4.43 -7.83
N VAL A 43 -7.94 4.71 -6.53
CA VAL A 43 -7.24 5.88 -5.97
C VAL A 43 -5.78 5.60 -5.63
N CYS A 44 -5.29 4.36 -5.78
CA CYS A 44 -3.92 4.02 -5.43
C CYS A 44 -2.94 4.54 -6.50
N PRO A 45 -2.09 5.54 -6.20
CA PRO A 45 -1.17 6.10 -7.20
C PRO A 45 -0.06 5.12 -7.61
N GLU A 46 0.25 4.15 -6.74
CA GLU A 46 1.25 3.09 -7.02
C GLU A 46 0.64 1.92 -7.81
N GLY A 47 -0.69 1.85 -7.96
CA GLY A 47 -1.35 0.70 -8.58
C GLY A 47 -1.15 -0.63 -7.82
N CYS A 48 -0.77 -0.59 -6.55
CA CYS A 48 -0.37 -1.75 -5.75
C CYS A 48 -1.51 -2.38 -4.95
N VAL A 49 -2.77 -2.09 -5.25
CA VAL A 49 -3.93 -2.68 -4.56
C VAL A 49 -4.60 -3.67 -5.49
N HIS A 50 -4.70 -4.92 -5.06
CA HIS A 50 -5.15 -6.02 -5.90
C HIS A 50 -6.39 -6.69 -5.32
N PRO A 51 -7.27 -7.22 -6.19
CA PRO A 51 -8.42 -7.99 -5.75
C PRO A 51 -7.97 -9.32 -5.13
N GLN A 52 -8.56 -9.69 -4.00
CA GLN A 52 -8.39 -10.97 -3.31
C GLN A 52 -9.76 -11.47 -2.88
N ASP A 53 -10.28 -12.53 -3.52
CA ASP A 53 -11.60 -13.12 -3.24
C ASP A 53 -12.76 -12.10 -3.15
N LYS A 54 -12.86 -11.23 -4.17
CA LYS A 54 -13.84 -10.11 -4.25
C LYS A 54 -13.64 -8.98 -3.23
N LYS A 55 -12.57 -9.02 -2.43
CA LYS A 55 -12.09 -7.94 -1.54
C LYS A 55 -10.77 -7.40 -2.10
N PHE A 56 -10.05 -6.59 -1.32
CA PHE A 56 -8.83 -5.92 -1.78
C PHE A 56 -7.73 -6.03 -0.73
N ALA A 57 -6.49 -6.22 -1.20
CA ALA A 57 -5.31 -6.19 -0.37
C ALA A 57 -4.18 -5.45 -1.11
N PRO A 58 -3.36 -4.65 -0.40
CA PRO A 58 -2.20 -3.99 -0.99
C PRO A 58 -1.01 -4.95 -1.08
N ASP A 59 -0.22 -4.83 -2.14
CA ASP A 59 1.13 -5.36 -2.22
C ASP A 59 2.06 -4.48 -1.35
N TYR A 60 2.52 -5.04 -0.23
CA TYR A 60 3.41 -4.36 0.70
C TYR A 60 4.85 -4.23 0.20
N ASP A 61 5.24 -4.83 -0.93
CA ASP A 61 6.53 -4.55 -1.54
C ASP A 61 6.58 -3.16 -2.20
N PHE A 62 5.41 -2.59 -2.55
CA PHE A 62 5.29 -1.30 -3.23
C PHE A 62 4.43 -0.27 -2.50
N CYS A 63 3.56 -0.69 -1.58
CA CYS A 63 2.72 0.23 -0.83
C CYS A 63 3.57 1.25 -0.05
N LYS A 64 3.42 2.55 -0.34
CA LYS A 64 4.13 3.63 0.39
C LYS A 64 3.43 4.10 1.66
N GLY A 65 2.23 3.57 1.95
CA GLY A 65 1.51 3.91 3.18
C GLY A 65 0.94 5.33 3.19
N CYS A 66 0.61 5.89 2.01
CA CYS A 66 0.12 7.26 1.87
C CYS A 66 -1.28 7.51 2.47
N GLY A 67 -2.07 6.45 2.70
CA GLY A 67 -3.38 6.54 3.35
C GLY A 67 -4.55 6.94 2.45
N LEU A 68 -4.35 7.20 1.15
CA LEU A 68 -5.45 7.54 0.22
C LEU A 68 -6.53 6.46 0.19
N CYS A 69 -6.16 5.18 0.17
CA CYS A 69 -7.13 4.09 0.20
C CYS A 69 -8.02 4.12 1.46
N ALA A 70 -7.47 4.52 2.60
CA ALA A 70 -8.22 4.63 3.85
C ALA A 70 -9.13 5.87 3.85
N ALA A 71 -8.64 7.01 3.37
CA ALA A 71 -9.40 8.25 3.29
C ALA A 71 -10.62 8.13 2.36
N GLU A 72 -10.46 7.45 1.22
CA GLU A 72 -11.49 7.32 0.19
C GLU A 72 -12.40 6.10 0.39
N CYS A 73 -12.20 5.30 1.46
CA CYS A 73 -13.02 4.13 1.70
C CYS A 73 -14.43 4.56 2.18
N PRO A 74 -15.50 4.32 1.40
CA PRO A 74 -16.84 4.82 1.73
C PRO A 74 -17.43 4.18 2.99
N VAL A 75 -16.91 3.02 3.39
CA VAL A 75 -17.34 2.25 4.57
C VAL A 75 -16.29 2.21 5.67
N SER A 76 -15.22 3.01 5.55
CA SER A 76 -14.12 3.07 6.55
C SER A 76 -13.57 1.69 6.94
N ALA A 77 -13.45 0.78 5.96
CA ALA A 77 -12.97 -0.59 6.16
C ALA A 77 -11.43 -0.69 6.21
N ILE A 78 -10.70 0.42 6.21
CA ILE A 78 -9.23 0.43 6.16
C ILE A 78 -8.71 1.32 7.27
N THR A 79 -7.85 0.78 8.12
CA THR A 79 -7.24 1.51 9.24
C THR A 79 -5.75 1.68 9.00
N MET A 80 -5.21 2.88 9.22
CA MET A 80 -3.77 3.12 9.14
C MET A 80 -3.13 2.83 10.50
N ILE A 81 -2.22 1.85 10.56
CA ILE A 81 -1.46 1.52 11.77
C ILE A 81 0.02 1.83 11.57
N LYS A 82 0.74 2.13 12.65
CA LYS A 82 2.19 2.36 12.58
C LYS A 82 2.88 1.07 12.13
N GLU A 83 3.80 1.18 11.18
CA GLU A 83 4.61 0.04 10.74
C GLU A 83 5.68 -0.23 11.82
N GLU A 84 5.67 -1.44 12.36
CA GLU A 84 6.71 -1.94 13.24
C GLU A 84 7.71 -2.72 12.38
N LYS A 85 8.98 -2.34 12.44
CA LYS A 85 10.09 -2.96 11.70
C LYS A 85 11.09 -3.56 12.65
#